data_AF-A0A0C3BGK0-F1
#
_entry.id   AF-A0A0C3BGK0-F1
#
_cell.length_a   1.000
_cell.length_b   1.000
_cell.length_c   1.000
_cell.angle_alpha   90.00
_cell.angle_beta   90.00
_cell.angle_gamma   90.00
#
_symmetry.space_group_name_H-M   'P 1'
#
loop_
_entity.id
_entity.type
_entity.pdbx_description
1 polymer ?
#
loop_
_entity_poly.entity_id
_entity_poly.type
_entity_poly.pdbx_seq_one_letter_code
_entity_poly.pdbx_strand_id
1 'polypeptide(L)'
;MAGLIFVTAFKPISRQTIRRFAHVSPGILNPLLKSEPGGQQAVSKLDKFLLSTLETSNVRSNRTASLVEQYHDNRGRELKLDLVQPESIRRLNVDPDTCPIYLVVHAAQNGSQSKVCLSSGFKLEVQGGQEPTILTCAHTLEEIHFSSILDSPATISNTFILRDDGTRHLVKRIPSSMPRHDLLLVSPEEELPLQMDGAFPVSFYPAQVGTKIAAHFIVDYRPELEAEGWVPCFNGFLLRKWVHGEIVGYRDFAGNEAKPGTYDSLAHMFFSAIPTPGSSGGPVIDLESGSIIGVIRGSRLDNQVVGLRGWATSCESIYEMFRLPGIASRDLC
;
A
#
# COMPACT_ATOMS: atom_id res chain seq x y z
N MET A 1 35.24 42.04 27.93
CA MET A 1 34.30 41.08 28.55
C MET A 1 32.89 41.52 28.22
N ALA A 2 32.25 40.87 27.25
CA ALA A 2 30.81 41.00 26.99
C ALA A 2 30.35 39.64 26.47
N GLY A 3 29.64 38.88 27.31
CA GLY A 3 29.08 37.58 26.98
C GLY A 3 27.70 37.75 26.36
N LEU A 4 27.54 37.28 25.13
CA LEU A 4 26.23 37.13 24.48
C LEU A 4 25.60 35.81 25.00
N ILE A 5 24.47 35.90 25.68
CA ILE A 5 23.65 34.75 26.06
C ILE A 5 22.68 34.48 24.91
N PHE A 6 22.87 33.39 24.18
CA PHE A 6 21.85 32.85 23.27
C PHE A 6 20.82 32.06 24.09
N VAL A 7 19.61 32.60 24.23
CA VAL A 7 18.44 31.85 24.71
C VAL A 7 17.76 31.23 23.50
N THR A 8 18.03 29.95 23.22
CA THR A 8 17.22 29.16 22.29
C THR A 8 15.92 28.78 22.97
N ALA A 9 14.83 29.47 22.60
CA ALA A 9 13.48 29.09 22.98
C ALA A 9 13.10 27.78 22.26
N PHE A 10 13.18 26.65 22.97
CA PHE A 10 12.52 25.42 22.55
C PHE A 10 11.01 25.63 22.64
N LYS A 11 10.36 25.83 21.48
CA LYS A 11 8.91 25.69 21.40
C LYS A 11 8.56 24.22 21.68
N PRO A 12 7.63 23.92 22.61
CA PRO A 12 7.17 22.56 22.80
C PRO A 12 6.50 22.08 21.51
N ILE A 13 7.00 20.98 20.96
CA ILE A 13 6.35 20.23 19.90
C ILE A 13 4.96 19.87 20.41
N SER A 14 3.94 20.48 19.81
CA SER A 14 2.54 20.14 20.03
C SER A 14 2.40 18.62 19.89
N ARG A 15 1.74 17.96 20.87
CA ARG A 15 1.39 16.54 20.80
C ARG A 15 0.41 16.34 19.63
N GLN A 16 0.94 16.24 18.42
CA GLN A 16 0.18 15.85 17.25
C GLN A 16 -0.25 14.40 17.43
N THR A 17 -1.50 14.13 17.10
CA THR A 17 -2.11 12.80 17.14
C THR A 17 -1.50 11.96 16.01
N ILE A 18 -0.35 11.32 16.25
CA ILE A 18 0.33 10.49 15.23
C ILE A 18 -0.45 9.19 15.08
N ARG A 19 -1.26 9.06 14.03
CA ARG A 19 -1.91 7.80 13.68
C ARG A 19 -0.86 6.69 13.56
N ARG A 20 -1.12 5.53 14.16
CA ARG A 20 -0.31 4.33 13.92
C ARG A 20 -0.76 3.72 12.60
N PHE A 21 0.02 3.95 11.56
CA PHE A 21 -0.11 3.18 10.33
C PHE A 21 0.58 1.84 10.51
N ALA A 22 0.19 0.88 9.67
CA ALA A 22 0.85 -0.41 9.68
C ALA A 22 2.32 -0.26 9.28
N HIS A 23 3.19 -0.90 10.05
CA HIS A 23 4.62 -0.94 9.80
C HIS A 23 5.05 -2.38 9.57
N VAL A 24 5.73 -2.63 8.46
CA VAL A 24 6.41 -3.90 8.24
C VAL A 24 7.62 -3.96 9.16
N SER A 25 7.55 -4.78 10.20
CA SER A 25 8.73 -5.11 11.00
C SER A 25 9.51 -6.20 10.28
N PRO A 26 10.80 -6.01 9.94
CA PRO A 26 11.62 -7.11 9.44
C PRO A 26 11.66 -8.20 10.52
N GLY A 27 11.08 -9.35 10.21
CA GLY A 27 11.03 -10.49 11.12
C GLY A 27 12.45 -10.87 11.56
N ILE A 28 12.75 -10.64 12.84
CA ILE A 28 13.79 -11.25 13.70
C ILE A 28 13.85 -10.53 15.07
N LEU A 29 13.21 -9.36 15.26
CA LEU A 29 13.14 -8.71 16.58
C LEU A 29 11.75 -8.80 17.22
N ASN A 30 11.60 -9.83 18.06
CA ASN A 30 10.71 -9.96 19.22
C ASN A 30 9.17 -9.91 19.02
N PRO A 31 8.45 -11.04 19.18
CA PRO A 31 7.00 -11.05 19.40
C PRO A 31 6.57 -10.54 20.81
N LEU A 32 7.52 -10.03 21.61
CA LEU A 32 7.29 -9.64 23.01
C LEU A 32 7.06 -8.14 23.23
N LEU A 33 7.11 -7.30 22.20
CA LEU A 33 6.57 -5.95 22.29
C LEU A 33 5.04 -6.00 22.14
N LYS A 34 4.36 -6.54 23.16
CA LYS A 34 2.98 -6.13 23.44
C LYS A 34 3.03 -4.62 23.55
N SER A 35 2.40 -3.92 22.62
CA SER A 35 2.20 -2.49 22.72
C SER A 35 1.57 -2.22 24.08
N GLU A 36 2.23 -1.39 24.90
CA GLU A 36 1.58 -0.90 26.12
C GLU A 36 0.23 -0.28 25.74
N PRO A 37 -0.80 -0.38 26.59
CA PRO A 37 -2.10 0.26 26.38
C PRO A 37 -1.93 1.78 26.48
N GLY A 38 -1.41 2.37 25.41
CA GLY A 38 -1.19 3.80 25.26
C GLY A 38 -2.54 4.52 25.23
N GLY A 39 -2.64 5.60 26.00
CA GLY A 39 -3.86 6.37 26.22
C GLY A 39 -4.67 6.65 24.95
N GLN A 40 -5.99 6.71 25.11
CA GLN A 40 -6.98 6.93 24.04
C GLN A 40 -6.53 8.02 23.09
N GLN A 41 -5.98 7.61 21.95
CA GLN A 41 -5.57 8.50 20.89
C GLN A 41 -6.84 9.05 20.25
N ALA A 42 -6.91 10.37 20.05
CA ALA A 42 -8.09 10.99 19.47
C ALA A 42 -8.36 10.40 18.08
N VAL A 43 -9.55 9.80 17.90
CA VAL A 43 -9.96 9.17 16.63
C VAL A 43 -9.96 10.23 15.52
N SER A 44 -9.23 9.98 14.42
CA SER A 44 -9.10 10.93 13.32
C SER A 44 -10.43 11.18 12.60
N LYS A 45 -10.55 12.29 11.86
CA LYS A 45 -11.77 12.57 11.06
C LYS A 45 -12.04 11.45 10.04
N LEU A 46 -10.97 10.94 9.42
CA LEU A 46 -11.05 9.82 8.49
C LEU A 46 -11.52 8.54 9.19
N ASP A 47 -10.98 8.22 10.37
CA ASP A 47 -11.43 7.04 11.13
C ASP A 47 -12.91 7.14 11.51
N LYS A 48 -13.38 8.31 11.96
CA LYS A 48 -14.81 8.53 12.24
C LYS A 48 -15.66 8.32 11.00
N PHE A 49 -15.25 8.87 9.86
CA PHE A 49 -15.93 8.67 8.58
C PHE A 49 -15.99 7.18 8.20
N LEU A 50 -14.87 6.47 8.28
CA LEU A 50 -14.79 5.05 7.93
C LEU A 50 -15.61 4.18 8.88
N LEU A 51 -15.50 4.40 10.19
CA LEU A 51 -16.24 3.63 11.20
C LEU A 51 -17.75 3.88 11.13
N SER A 52 -18.20 5.10 10.81
CA SER A 52 -19.63 5.38 10.61
C SER A 52 -20.26 4.51 9.50
N THR A 53 -19.44 4.05 8.55
CA THR A 53 -19.86 3.12 7.50
C THR A 53 -20.29 1.77 8.07
N LEU A 54 -19.58 1.28 9.09
CA LEU A 54 -19.88 -0.01 9.75
C LEU A 54 -21.25 0.02 10.45
N GLU A 55 -21.66 1.19 10.94
CA GLU A 55 -22.95 1.40 11.61
C GLU A 55 -24.11 1.44 10.61
N THR A 56 -23.88 2.00 9.42
CA THR A 56 -24.91 2.14 8.37
C THR A 56 -25.17 0.88 7.56
N SER A 57 -24.21 -0.06 7.51
CA SER A 57 -24.42 -1.34 6.85
C SER A 57 -25.45 -2.15 7.65
N ASN A 58 -26.69 -2.23 7.13
CA ASN A 58 -27.81 -3.02 7.69
C ASN A 58 -27.49 -4.52 7.93
N VAL A 59 -26.30 -4.97 7.52
CA VAL A 59 -25.76 -6.28 7.84
C VAL A 59 -24.60 -6.09 8.83
N ARG A 60 -24.84 -6.40 10.12
CA ARG A 60 -23.79 -6.66 11.11
C ARG A 60 -22.98 -7.86 10.63
N SER A 61 -22.03 -7.61 9.73
CA SER A 61 -21.26 -8.64 9.07
C SER A 61 -19.81 -8.56 9.51
N ASN A 62 -19.25 -9.74 9.78
CA ASN A 62 -17.83 -9.92 10.00
C ASN A 62 -17.17 -10.31 8.67
N ARG A 63 -17.29 -9.43 7.66
CA ARG A 63 -16.80 -9.73 6.30
C ARG A 63 -15.27 -9.77 6.26
N THR A 64 -14.60 -8.97 7.08
CA THR A 64 -13.14 -9.00 7.17
C THR A 64 -12.63 -10.39 7.59
N ALA A 65 -13.29 -11.11 8.50
CA ALA A 65 -12.89 -12.48 8.83
C ALA A 65 -12.99 -13.43 7.63
N SER A 66 -14.06 -13.37 6.84
CA SER A 66 -14.16 -14.17 5.61
C SER A 66 -13.09 -13.80 4.58
N LEU A 67 -12.72 -12.52 4.48
CA LEU A 67 -11.61 -12.10 3.63
C LEU A 67 -10.26 -12.62 4.16
N VAL A 68 -10.06 -12.69 5.48
CA VAL A 68 -8.87 -13.32 6.08
C VAL A 68 -8.77 -14.80 5.72
N GLU A 69 -9.88 -15.54 5.75
CA GLU A 69 -9.92 -16.94 5.30
C GLU A 69 -9.48 -17.04 3.83
N GLN A 70 -10.07 -16.22 2.95
CA GLN A 70 -9.67 -16.17 1.54
C GLN A 70 -8.22 -15.76 1.32
N TYR A 71 -7.68 -14.86 2.13
CA TYR A 71 -6.28 -14.46 2.09
C TYR A 71 -5.35 -15.66 2.34
N HIS A 72 -5.71 -16.56 3.25
CA HIS A 72 -4.95 -17.79 3.48
C HIS A 72 -5.19 -18.84 2.39
N ASP A 73 -6.44 -19.06 1.99
CA ASP A 73 -6.81 -20.07 1.01
C ASP A 73 -6.26 -19.76 -0.40
N ASN A 74 -6.15 -18.48 -0.75
CA ASN A 74 -5.64 -18.03 -2.04
C ASN A 74 -4.16 -17.62 -2.00
N ARG A 75 -3.41 -18.05 -0.98
CA ARG A 75 -1.98 -17.77 -0.88
C ARG A 75 -1.20 -18.42 -2.02
N GLY A 76 -0.44 -17.60 -2.76
CA GLY A 76 0.34 -18.04 -3.91
C GLY A 76 -0.50 -18.51 -5.10
N ARG A 77 -1.80 -18.17 -5.11
CA ARG A 77 -2.70 -18.55 -6.19
C ARG A 77 -2.40 -17.73 -7.44
N GLU A 78 -2.03 -18.38 -8.52
CA GLU A 78 -1.92 -17.76 -9.84
C GLU A 78 -3.33 -17.50 -10.41
N LEU A 79 -3.55 -16.28 -10.90
CA LEU A 79 -4.74 -15.92 -11.66
C LEU A 79 -4.53 -16.28 -13.13
N LYS A 80 -5.50 -16.97 -13.73
CA LYS A 80 -5.54 -17.29 -15.18
C LYS A 80 -5.95 -16.06 -16.01
N LEU A 81 -5.31 -14.93 -15.74
CA LEU A 81 -5.50 -13.64 -16.39
C LEU A 81 -4.13 -13.13 -16.81
N ASP A 82 -4.06 -12.46 -17.95
CA ASP A 82 -2.82 -11.86 -18.43
C ASP A 82 -2.80 -10.37 -18.07
N LEU A 83 -1.66 -9.87 -17.59
CA LEU A 83 -1.47 -8.42 -17.40
C LEU A 83 -1.33 -7.74 -18.77
N VAL A 84 -1.98 -6.60 -18.95
CA VAL A 84 -1.83 -5.80 -20.17
C VAL A 84 -0.39 -5.29 -20.26
N GLN A 85 0.19 -5.44 -21.45
CA GLN A 85 1.53 -4.96 -21.72
C GLN A 85 1.55 -3.44 -21.78
N PRO A 86 2.61 -2.77 -21.26
CA PRO A 86 2.80 -1.36 -21.53
C PRO A 86 2.96 -1.16 -23.05
N GLU A 87 2.01 -0.49 -23.69
CA GLU A 87 2.24 0.03 -25.04
C GLU A 87 3.26 1.17 -24.94
N SER A 88 4.24 1.20 -25.85
CA SER A 88 5.36 2.15 -25.86
C SER A 88 4.96 3.63 -25.91
N ILE A 89 3.67 3.94 -26.07
CA ILE A 89 3.12 5.28 -26.26
C ILE A 89 2.35 5.79 -25.03
N ARG A 90 1.99 4.94 -24.06
CA ARG A 90 1.19 5.37 -22.90
C ARG A 90 2.10 5.90 -21.79
N ARG A 91 2.81 7.00 -22.05
CA ARG A 91 3.47 7.78 -20.98
C ARG A 91 2.38 8.34 -20.08
N LEU A 92 2.15 7.67 -18.96
CA LEU A 92 1.18 8.13 -18.00
C LEU A 92 1.69 9.45 -17.41
N ASN A 93 0.92 10.51 -17.62
CA ASN A 93 1.22 11.79 -17.01
C ASN A 93 0.91 11.65 -15.53
N VAL A 94 1.92 11.86 -14.68
CA VAL A 94 1.76 11.98 -13.23
C VAL A 94 1.03 13.30 -12.98
N ASP A 95 -0.26 13.31 -13.29
CA ASP A 95 -1.09 14.51 -13.27
C ASP A 95 -1.43 14.84 -11.81
N PRO A 96 -1.07 16.04 -11.31
CA PRO A 96 -1.48 16.47 -9.98
C PRO A 96 -3.00 16.51 -9.81
N ASP A 97 -3.78 16.65 -10.89
CA ASP A 97 -5.23 16.83 -10.83
C ASP A 97 -6.01 15.51 -10.78
N THR A 98 -5.37 14.36 -11.03
CA THR A 98 -6.01 13.04 -10.92
C THR A 98 -5.34 12.18 -9.86
N CYS A 99 -6.15 11.42 -9.11
CA CYS A 99 -5.67 10.47 -8.11
C CYS A 99 -6.06 9.04 -8.54
N PRO A 100 -5.25 8.38 -9.39
CA PRO A 100 -5.50 7.00 -9.82
C PRO A 100 -5.20 5.96 -8.70
N ILE A 101 -5.05 6.43 -7.46
CA ILE A 101 -4.69 5.65 -6.29
C ILE A 101 -5.92 5.51 -5.40
N TYR A 102 -6.09 4.32 -4.87
CA TYR A 102 -7.15 3.97 -3.95
C TYR A 102 -6.58 3.84 -2.54
N LEU A 103 -7.42 4.02 -1.53
CA LEU A 103 -7.13 3.52 -0.19
C LEU A 103 -7.85 2.21 0.03
N VAL A 104 -7.11 1.18 0.43
CA VAL A 104 -7.67 -0.06 0.93
C VAL A 104 -7.76 0.05 2.45
N VAL A 105 -8.96 -0.13 2.96
CA VAL A 105 -9.31 0.09 4.36
C VAL A 105 -9.80 -1.21 4.95
N HIS A 106 -9.17 -1.65 6.04
CA HIS A 106 -9.73 -2.69 6.90
C HIS A 106 -10.20 -2.04 8.20
N ALA A 107 -11.48 -2.15 8.51
CA ALA A 107 -12.07 -1.53 9.70
C ALA A 107 -12.84 -2.56 10.52
N ALA A 108 -12.67 -2.51 11.83
CA ALA A 108 -13.40 -3.34 12.79
C ALA A 108 -13.82 -2.53 14.00
N GLN A 109 -14.98 -2.88 14.58
CA GLN A 109 -15.54 -2.24 15.75
C GLN A 109 -16.23 -3.27 16.66
N ASN A 110 -15.95 -3.19 17.95
CA ASN A 110 -16.60 -3.99 18.99
C ASN A 110 -16.85 -3.10 20.22
N GLY A 111 -18.09 -2.65 20.38
CA GLY A 111 -18.46 -1.70 21.44
C GLY A 111 -17.67 -0.39 21.30
N SER A 112 -16.85 -0.07 22.31
CA SER A 112 -16.00 1.12 22.34
C SER A 112 -14.62 0.93 21.69
N GLN A 113 -14.25 -0.32 21.37
CA GLN A 113 -12.99 -0.63 20.69
C GLN A 113 -13.18 -0.55 19.19
N SER A 114 -12.25 0.11 18.51
CA SER A 114 -12.21 0.15 17.04
C SER A 114 -10.77 0.06 16.56
N LYS A 115 -10.60 -0.48 15.35
CA LYS A 115 -9.32 -0.51 14.66
C LYS A 115 -9.53 -0.23 13.18
N VAL A 116 -8.68 0.61 12.62
CA VAL A 116 -8.65 0.93 11.19
C VAL A 116 -7.22 0.78 10.70
N CYS A 117 -7.01 -0.13 9.74
CA CYS A 117 -5.75 -0.32 9.04
C CYS A 117 -5.91 0.18 7.61
N LEU A 118 -4.96 0.98 7.12
CA LEU A 118 -5.00 1.56 5.78
C LEU A 118 -3.74 1.23 4.99
N SER A 119 -3.93 0.98 3.71
CA SER A 119 -2.88 0.99 2.69
C SER A 119 -3.34 1.78 1.47
N SER A 120 -2.37 2.25 0.70
CA SER A 120 -2.58 2.67 -0.68
C SER A 120 -2.76 1.44 -1.57
N GLY A 121 -3.39 1.61 -2.73
CA GLY A 121 -3.51 0.58 -3.73
C GLY A 121 -3.80 1.17 -5.10
N PHE A 122 -3.67 0.38 -6.15
CA PHE A 122 -3.88 0.84 -7.51
C PHE A 122 -4.52 -0.25 -8.36
N LYS A 123 -5.22 0.17 -9.41
CA LYS A 123 -5.89 -0.74 -10.34
C LYS A 123 -4.88 -1.33 -11.32
N LEU A 124 -4.91 -2.66 -11.46
CA LEU A 124 -4.16 -3.38 -12.48
C LEU A 124 -4.98 -3.49 -13.77
N GLU A 125 -4.30 -3.36 -14.90
CA GLU A 125 -4.89 -3.59 -16.22
C GLU A 125 -4.70 -5.06 -16.61
N VAL A 126 -5.80 -5.81 -16.74
CA VAL A 126 -5.80 -7.25 -17.04
C VAL A 126 -6.57 -7.53 -18.35
N GLN A 127 -6.00 -8.35 -19.22
CA GLN A 127 -6.65 -8.80 -20.45
C GLN A 127 -7.80 -9.77 -20.14
N GLY A 128 -8.92 -9.60 -20.83
CA GLY A 128 -10.10 -10.45 -20.67
C GLY A 128 -10.88 -10.26 -19.37
N GLY A 129 -10.55 -9.26 -18.55
CA GLY A 129 -11.12 -9.09 -17.22
C GLY A 129 -12.56 -8.57 -17.21
N GLN A 130 -13.46 -9.30 -16.54
CA GLN A 130 -14.79 -8.81 -16.11
C GLN A 130 -14.77 -8.18 -14.72
N GLU A 131 -13.75 -8.43 -13.88
CA GLU A 131 -13.73 -7.90 -12.52
C GLU A 131 -12.47 -7.04 -12.28
N PRO A 132 -12.64 -5.79 -11.79
CA PRO A 132 -11.52 -4.92 -11.46
C PRO A 132 -10.70 -5.51 -10.31
N THR A 133 -9.38 -5.43 -10.43
CA THR A 133 -8.46 -5.93 -9.39
C THR A 133 -7.57 -4.80 -8.91
N ILE A 134 -7.64 -4.50 -7.62
CA ILE A 134 -6.77 -3.53 -6.95
C ILE A 134 -5.64 -4.29 -6.28
N LEU A 135 -4.40 -3.88 -6.56
CA LEU A 135 -3.21 -4.37 -5.86
C LEU A 135 -2.86 -3.44 -4.70
N THR A 136 -2.56 -4.01 -3.55
CA THR A 136 -2.11 -3.32 -2.34
C THR A 136 -1.13 -4.20 -1.56
N CYS A 137 -0.69 -3.75 -0.38
CA CYS A 137 0.15 -4.54 0.50
C CYS A 137 -0.67 -5.51 1.38
N ALA A 138 -0.05 -6.61 1.82
CA ALA A 138 -0.73 -7.63 2.61
C ALA A 138 -0.71 -7.33 4.11
N HIS A 139 0.35 -6.68 4.61
CA HIS A 139 0.56 -6.51 6.05
C HIS A 139 -0.51 -5.69 6.77
N THR A 140 -1.27 -4.85 6.06
CA THR A 140 -2.39 -4.09 6.65
C THR A 140 -3.57 -5.00 6.97
N LEU A 141 -3.82 -6.01 6.13
CA LEU A 141 -4.79 -7.07 6.42
C LEU A 141 -4.29 -7.99 7.53
N GLU A 142 -3.00 -8.34 7.53
CA GLU A 142 -2.40 -9.14 8.60
C GLU A 142 -2.49 -8.42 9.95
N GLU A 143 -2.26 -7.10 9.98
CA GLU A 143 -2.36 -6.33 11.21
C GLU A 143 -3.77 -6.32 11.81
N ILE A 144 -4.82 -6.22 10.97
CA ILE A 144 -6.19 -6.31 11.49
C ILE A 144 -6.53 -7.75 11.86
N HIS A 145 -6.02 -8.74 11.13
CA HIS A 145 -6.20 -10.16 11.41
C HIS A 145 -5.68 -10.53 12.80
N PHE A 146 -4.46 -10.10 13.14
CA PHE A 146 -3.85 -10.36 14.45
C PHE A 146 -4.35 -9.43 15.57
N SER A 147 -5.35 -8.59 15.30
CA SER A 147 -5.98 -7.77 16.31
C SER A 147 -7.02 -8.57 17.08
N SER A 148 -6.96 -8.56 18.40
CA SER A 148 -7.95 -9.22 19.27
C SER A 148 -9.38 -8.70 19.09
N ILE A 149 -9.55 -7.57 18.37
CA ILE A 149 -10.88 -7.07 18.02
C ILE A 149 -11.65 -8.06 17.14
N LEU A 150 -11.00 -8.84 16.28
CA LEU A 150 -11.69 -9.79 15.39
C LEU A 150 -12.07 -11.11 16.08
N ASP A 151 -11.53 -11.40 17.27
CA ASP A 151 -11.81 -12.64 18.01
C ASP A 151 -13.23 -12.69 18.58
N SER A 152 -13.90 -11.54 18.67
CA SER A 152 -15.24 -11.44 19.24
C SER A 152 -16.33 -11.66 18.18
N PRO A 153 -17.33 -12.52 18.43
CA PRO A 153 -18.46 -12.70 17.53
C PRO A 153 -19.38 -11.47 17.45
N ALA A 154 -19.26 -10.55 18.41
CA ALA A 154 -19.99 -9.28 18.40
C ALA A 154 -19.34 -8.21 17.50
N THR A 155 -18.16 -8.49 16.94
CA THR A 155 -17.42 -7.54 16.12
C THR A 155 -18.08 -7.34 14.77
N ILE A 156 -18.19 -6.07 14.38
CA ILE A 156 -18.59 -5.65 13.04
C ILE A 156 -17.32 -5.24 12.31
N SER A 157 -17.08 -5.80 11.13
CA SER A 157 -15.87 -5.49 10.37
C SER A 157 -16.07 -5.62 8.87
N ASN A 158 -15.52 -4.66 8.14
CA ASN A 158 -15.56 -4.64 6.68
C ASN A 158 -14.22 -4.17 6.11
N THR A 159 -13.98 -4.59 4.86
CA THR A 159 -12.91 -4.06 4.03
C THR A 159 -13.51 -3.23 2.91
N PHE A 160 -12.98 -2.03 2.69
CA PHE A 160 -13.46 -1.10 1.69
C PHE A 160 -12.32 -0.59 0.81
N ILE A 161 -12.67 -0.20 -0.41
CA ILE A 161 -11.85 0.61 -1.30
C ILE A 161 -12.43 2.03 -1.28
N LEU A 162 -11.62 3.02 -0.90
CA LEU A 162 -11.98 4.43 -0.87
C LEU A 162 -11.33 5.15 -2.05
N ARG A 163 -12.16 5.83 -2.83
CA ARG A 163 -11.77 6.66 -3.98
C ARG A 163 -11.49 8.10 -3.54
N ASP A 164 -10.83 8.86 -4.41
CA ASP A 164 -10.42 10.24 -4.15
C ASP A 164 -11.60 11.20 -3.89
N ASP A 165 -12.76 10.93 -4.49
CA ASP A 165 -14.02 11.66 -4.27
C ASP A 165 -14.70 11.31 -2.93
N GLY A 166 -14.15 10.35 -2.16
CA GLY A 166 -14.72 9.84 -0.93
C GLY A 166 -15.73 8.69 -1.11
N THR A 167 -15.96 8.24 -2.35
CA THR A 167 -16.83 7.11 -2.65
C THR A 167 -16.20 5.81 -2.13
N ARG A 168 -17.03 4.95 -1.54
CA ARG A 168 -16.61 3.71 -0.88
C ARG A 168 -17.18 2.51 -1.64
N HIS A 169 -16.34 1.53 -1.94
CA HIS A 169 -16.75 0.25 -2.51
C HIS A 169 -16.38 -0.88 -1.56
N LEU A 170 -17.31 -1.79 -1.29
CA LEU A 170 -17.04 -2.97 -0.49
C LEU A 170 -16.12 -3.93 -1.24
N VAL A 171 -15.17 -4.54 -0.53
CA VAL A 171 -14.36 -5.64 -1.08
C VAL A 171 -15.18 -6.93 -1.02
N LYS A 172 -15.36 -7.56 -2.18
CA LYS A 172 -16.07 -8.82 -2.37
C LYS A 172 -15.21 -10.01 -1.99
N ARG A 173 -13.97 -10.02 -2.47
CA ARG A 173 -13.07 -11.17 -2.36
C ARG A 173 -11.60 -10.80 -2.50
N ILE A 174 -10.73 -11.73 -2.10
CA ILE A 174 -9.27 -11.70 -2.31
C ILE A 174 -8.91 -12.78 -3.33
N PRO A 175 -8.69 -12.44 -4.61
CA PRO A 175 -8.40 -13.43 -5.64
C PRO A 175 -7.06 -14.14 -5.46
N SER A 176 -6.06 -13.44 -4.91
CA SER A 176 -4.71 -13.97 -4.68
C SER A 176 -3.99 -13.12 -3.63
N SER A 177 -3.09 -13.76 -2.89
CA SER A 177 -2.22 -13.11 -1.91
C SER A 177 -0.79 -13.66 -2.00
N MET A 178 0.21 -12.83 -1.76
CA MET A 178 1.60 -13.24 -1.64
C MET A 178 2.23 -12.62 -0.39
N PRO A 179 1.97 -13.18 0.80
CA PRO A 179 2.41 -12.63 2.09
C PRO A 179 3.93 -12.41 2.17
N ARG A 180 4.70 -13.34 1.59
CA ARG A 180 6.16 -13.27 1.57
C ARG A 180 6.68 -12.03 0.83
N HIS A 181 5.95 -11.60 -0.20
CA HIS A 181 6.23 -10.40 -0.99
C HIS A 181 5.37 -9.21 -0.56
N ASP A 182 4.55 -9.38 0.49
CA ASP A 182 3.68 -8.35 1.02
C ASP A 182 2.72 -7.77 -0.04
N LEU A 183 2.15 -8.64 -0.87
CA LEU A 183 1.20 -8.29 -1.91
C LEU A 183 -0.17 -8.91 -1.66
N LEU A 184 -1.22 -8.14 -1.96
CA LEU A 184 -2.62 -8.54 -1.82
C LEU A 184 -3.43 -8.01 -2.99
N LEU A 185 -4.15 -8.89 -3.69
CA LEU A 185 -5.16 -8.50 -4.67
C LEU A 185 -6.53 -8.49 -4.01
N VAL A 186 -7.28 -7.42 -4.21
CA VAL A 186 -8.67 -7.29 -3.77
C VAL A 186 -9.58 -6.97 -4.96
N SER A 187 -10.78 -7.54 -4.95
CA SER A 187 -11.83 -7.25 -5.94
C SER A 187 -13.03 -6.62 -5.25
N PRO A 188 -13.52 -5.46 -5.71
CA PRO A 188 -14.73 -4.83 -5.19
C PRO A 188 -16.00 -5.62 -5.57
N GLU A 189 -17.10 -5.37 -4.84
CA GLU A 189 -18.44 -5.93 -5.15
C GLU A 189 -19.04 -5.35 -6.43
N GLU A 190 -18.86 -4.05 -6.63
CA GLU A 190 -19.36 -3.31 -7.78
C GLU A 190 -18.20 -3.01 -8.74
N GLU A 191 -18.49 -2.98 -10.04
CA GLU A 191 -17.51 -2.53 -11.03
C GLU A 191 -17.12 -1.07 -10.75
N LEU A 192 -15.82 -0.83 -10.60
CA LEU A 192 -15.29 0.52 -10.54
C LEU A 192 -15.44 1.15 -11.94
N PRO A 193 -16.02 2.37 -12.06
CA PRO A 193 -16.19 3.07 -13.32
C PRO A 193 -14.95 2.98 -14.22
N LEU A 194 -15.11 2.40 -15.41
CA LEU A 194 -14.02 2.11 -16.34
C LEU A 194 -13.33 3.37 -16.90
N GLN A 195 -14.00 4.53 -16.84
CA GLN A 195 -13.64 5.70 -17.66
C GLN A 195 -12.77 6.76 -16.98
N MET A 196 -12.52 6.71 -15.66
CA MET A 196 -11.82 7.82 -14.98
C MET A 196 -10.56 7.45 -14.20
N ASP A 197 -10.33 6.16 -13.88
CA ASP A 197 -9.16 5.73 -13.13
C ASP A 197 -8.26 4.91 -14.03
N GLY A 198 -7.30 5.56 -14.68
CA GLY A 198 -6.32 4.91 -15.55
C GLY A 198 -5.64 3.77 -14.80
N ALA A 199 -5.84 2.54 -15.26
CA ALA A 199 -5.08 1.40 -14.77
C ALA A 199 -3.62 1.57 -15.24
N PHE A 200 -2.69 1.16 -14.39
CA PHE A 200 -1.27 1.28 -14.68
C PHE A 200 -0.76 -0.02 -15.30
N PRO A 201 -0.02 0.04 -16.41
CA PRO A 201 0.66 -1.15 -16.92
C PRO A 201 1.79 -1.54 -15.97
N VAL A 202 2.04 -2.84 -15.84
CA VAL A 202 3.16 -3.36 -15.05
C VAL A 202 4.33 -3.64 -15.99
N SER A 203 5.54 -3.27 -15.57
CA SER A 203 6.76 -3.53 -16.34
C SER A 203 7.13 -5.01 -16.27
N PHE A 204 7.34 -5.64 -17.42
CA PHE A 204 7.80 -7.04 -17.55
C PHE A 204 9.15 -7.30 -16.93
N TYR A 205 10.00 -6.28 -16.91
CA TYR A 205 11.37 -6.40 -16.46
C TYR A 205 11.56 -5.51 -15.24
N PRO A 206 12.26 -6.00 -14.20
CA PRO A 206 12.70 -5.15 -13.13
C PRO A 206 13.56 -4.02 -13.70
N ALA A 207 13.31 -2.82 -13.18
CA ALA A 207 14.10 -1.66 -13.54
C ALA A 207 15.54 -1.76 -13.02
N GLN A 208 16.45 -1.07 -13.68
CA GLN A 208 17.88 -1.10 -13.32
C GLN A 208 18.16 -0.13 -12.17
N VAL A 209 19.27 -0.35 -11.47
CA VAL A 209 19.76 0.62 -10.48
C VAL A 209 20.04 1.95 -11.18
N GLY A 210 19.60 3.05 -10.59
CA GLY A 210 19.66 4.39 -11.16
C GLY A 210 18.43 4.79 -11.99
N THR A 211 17.49 3.86 -12.28
CA THR A 211 16.23 4.21 -12.94
C THR A 211 15.48 5.27 -12.14
N LYS A 212 15.03 6.34 -12.82
CA LYS A 212 14.30 7.45 -12.21
C LYS A 212 12.85 7.05 -11.97
N ILE A 213 12.35 7.37 -10.79
CA ILE A 213 11.03 6.89 -10.35
C ILE A 213 10.15 8.02 -9.81
N ALA A 214 8.85 7.76 -9.79
CA ALA A 214 7.89 8.47 -8.96
C ALA A 214 7.19 7.47 -8.02
N ALA A 215 7.10 7.83 -6.74
CA ALA A 215 6.39 7.06 -5.72
C ALA A 215 5.25 7.90 -5.15
N HIS A 216 4.06 7.30 -5.00
CA HIS A 216 2.90 8.01 -4.47
C HIS A 216 2.85 7.97 -2.95
N PHE A 217 2.95 9.12 -2.30
CA PHE A 217 2.90 9.25 -0.85
C PHE A 217 1.61 9.90 -0.38
N ILE A 218 1.17 9.51 0.83
CA ILE A 218 0.01 10.09 1.51
C ILE A 218 0.35 10.49 2.95
N VAL A 219 -0.29 11.53 3.46
CA VAL A 219 -0.16 11.98 4.86
C VAL A 219 -1.49 12.48 5.39
N ASP A 220 -1.70 12.34 6.71
CA ASP A 220 -2.86 12.85 7.44
C ASP A 220 -2.58 14.21 8.13
N TYR A 221 -1.38 14.76 7.95
CA TYR A 221 -0.98 16.08 8.44
C TYR A 221 -0.31 16.86 7.31
N ARG A 222 -0.36 18.19 7.39
CA ARG A 222 0.38 19.05 6.45
C ARG A 222 1.85 19.08 6.85
N PRO A 223 2.80 18.63 6.00
CA PRO A 223 4.22 18.69 6.33
C PRO A 223 4.68 20.15 6.41
N GLU A 224 5.32 20.54 7.52
CA GLU A 224 5.76 21.93 7.75
C GLU A 224 6.99 22.28 6.90
N LEU A 225 7.90 21.33 6.69
CA LEU A 225 9.19 21.53 6.02
C LEU A 225 9.13 21.33 4.50
N GLU A 226 8.08 20.69 3.99
CA GLU A 226 7.91 20.37 2.57
C GLU A 226 6.48 20.61 2.11
N ALA A 227 5.87 21.74 2.48
CA ALA A 227 4.46 22.02 2.21
C ALA A 227 4.11 22.10 0.70
N GLU A 228 5.10 22.37 -0.16
CA GLU A 228 4.90 22.52 -1.60
C GLU A 228 4.64 21.17 -2.30
N GLY A 229 3.63 21.15 -3.18
CA GLY A 229 3.27 19.98 -3.99
C GLY A 229 2.36 18.94 -3.32
N TRP A 230 1.95 19.14 -2.07
CA TRP A 230 0.92 18.30 -1.43
C TRP A 230 -0.48 18.78 -1.78
N VAL A 231 -1.28 17.89 -2.36
CA VAL A 231 -2.65 18.18 -2.82
C VAL A 231 -3.65 17.39 -1.96
N PRO A 232 -4.78 17.99 -1.55
CA PRO A 232 -5.85 17.25 -0.87
C PRO A 232 -6.33 16.05 -1.69
N CYS A 233 -6.62 14.95 -1.01
CA CYS A 233 -7.15 13.73 -1.60
C CYS A 233 -8.14 13.04 -0.67
N PHE A 234 -8.89 12.08 -1.21
CA PHE A 234 -9.90 11.29 -0.50
C PHE A 234 -10.87 12.20 0.25
N ASN A 235 -11.57 13.07 -0.49
CA ASN A 235 -12.50 14.08 0.02
C ASN A 235 -11.86 15.03 1.07
N GLY A 236 -10.57 15.33 0.87
CA GLY A 236 -9.79 16.22 1.73
C GLY A 236 -9.42 15.64 3.09
N PHE A 237 -9.60 14.33 3.31
CA PHE A 237 -9.17 13.69 4.55
C PHE A 237 -7.66 13.58 4.66
N LEU A 238 -6.96 13.44 3.54
CA LEU A 238 -5.52 13.28 3.46
C LEU A 238 -4.93 14.27 2.47
N LEU A 239 -3.60 14.34 2.46
CA LEU A 239 -2.82 14.97 1.39
C LEU A 239 -2.03 13.90 0.66
N ARG A 240 -1.85 14.07 -0.65
CA ARG A 240 -1.00 13.22 -1.49
C ARG A 240 0.08 14.02 -2.19
N LYS A 241 1.15 13.33 -2.56
CA LYS A 241 2.23 13.86 -3.40
C LYS A 241 2.92 12.72 -4.15
N TRP A 242 3.25 12.96 -5.41
CA TRP A 242 4.20 12.13 -6.13
C TRP A 242 5.61 12.61 -5.81
N VAL A 243 6.41 11.72 -5.22
CA VAL A 243 7.79 12.03 -4.81
C VAL A 243 8.74 11.34 -5.77
N HIS A 244 9.62 12.14 -6.36
CA HIS A 244 10.60 11.68 -7.32
C HIS A 244 11.81 11.09 -6.61
N GLY A 245 12.42 10.08 -7.22
CA GLY A 245 13.62 9.43 -6.69
C GLY A 245 14.29 8.57 -7.74
N GLU A 246 15.08 7.61 -7.26
CA GLU A 246 15.70 6.60 -8.11
C GLU A 246 15.81 5.26 -7.38
N ILE A 247 15.90 4.18 -8.17
CA ILE A 247 16.21 2.85 -7.64
C ILE A 247 17.66 2.82 -7.22
N VAL A 248 17.91 2.36 -6.00
CA VAL A 248 19.26 2.35 -5.43
C VAL A 248 19.85 0.94 -5.35
N GLY A 249 19.02 -0.09 -5.32
CA GLY A 249 19.52 -1.46 -5.28
C GLY A 249 18.43 -2.50 -5.02
N TYR A 250 18.85 -3.76 -5.11
CA TYR A 250 18.01 -4.90 -4.81
C TYR A 250 18.68 -5.82 -3.78
N ARG A 251 17.85 -6.54 -3.05
CA ARG A 251 18.28 -7.64 -2.18
C ARG A 251 17.38 -8.86 -2.34
N ASP A 252 17.96 -10.03 -2.13
CA ASP A 252 17.21 -11.27 -2.00
C ASP A 252 16.54 -11.39 -0.61
N PHE A 253 15.86 -12.50 -0.37
CA PHE A 253 15.22 -12.79 0.91
C PHE A 253 16.19 -12.97 2.08
N ALA A 254 17.44 -13.32 1.80
CA ALA A 254 18.50 -13.44 2.81
C ALA A 254 19.19 -12.10 3.09
N GLY A 255 18.87 -11.04 2.34
CA GLY A 255 19.48 -9.72 2.46
C GLY A 255 20.80 -9.58 1.70
N ASN A 256 21.14 -10.51 0.80
CA ASN A 256 22.28 -10.40 -0.09
C ASN A 256 21.97 -9.42 -1.23
N GLU A 257 23.01 -8.78 -1.78
CA GLU A 257 22.87 -7.99 -3.00
C GLU A 257 22.37 -8.84 -4.16
N ALA A 258 21.32 -8.36 -4.83
CA ALA A 258 20.74 -8.99 -5.99
C ALA A 258 20.78 -8.02 -7.18
N LYS A 259 20.83 -8.54 -8.40
CA LYS A 259 20.87 -7.71 -9.61
C LYS A 259 19.79 -8.11 -10.62
N PRO A 260 19.02 -7.14 -11.15
CA PRO A 260 18.15 -7.36 -12.29
C PRO A 260 18.88 -7.99 -13.49
N GLY A 261 18.19 -8.87 -14.21
CA GLY A 261 18.76 -9.57 -15.37
C GLY A 261 19.71 -10.72 -15.02
N THR A 262 19.79 -11.11 -13.74
CA THR A 262 20.51 -12.31 -13.28
C THR A 262 19.53 -13.35 -12.74
N TYR A 263 20.04 -14.47 -12.22
CA TYR A 263 19.21 -15.51 -11.58
C TYR A 263 18.89 -15.20 -10.11
N ASP A 264 19.22 -14.00 -9.63
CA ASP A 264 18.96 -13.60 -8.25
C ASP A 264 17.46 -13.34 -8.02
N SER A 265 16.96 -13.66 -6.83
CA SER A 265 15.60 -13.29 -6.43
C SER A 265 15.54 -11.82 -6.02
N LEU A 266 14.68 -11.02 -6.68
CA LEU A 266 14.51 -9.59 -6.40
C LEU A 266 13.45 -9.32 -5.33
N ALA A 267 13.61 -9.95 -4.17
CA ALA A 267 12.65 -9.89 -3.05
C ALA A 267 12.45 -8.47 -2.48
N HIS A 268 13.49 -7.64 -2.53
CA HIS A 268 13.50 -6.30 -1.96
C HIS A 268 14.07 -5.30 -2.95
N MET A 269 13.27 -4.30 -3.32
CA MET A 269 13.69 -3.15 -4.10
C MET A 269 13.87 -1.95 -3.16
N PHE A 270 15.00 -1.24 -3.27
CA PHE A 270 15.30 -0.04 -2.51
C PHE A 270 15.30 1.19 -3.40
N PHE A 271 14.74 2.29 -2.92
CA PHE A 271 14.71 3.57 -3.62
C PHE A 271 15.00 4.75 -2.70
N SER A 272 15.39 5.89 -3.28
CA SER A 272 15.92 7.03 -2.53
C SER A 272 14.86 7.83 -1.77
N ALA A 273 13.61 7.86 -2.24
CA ALA A 273 12.52 8.54 -1.55
C ALA A 273 12.08 7.75 -0.30
N ILE A 274 11.78 8.43 0.81
CA ILE A 274 11.35 7.80 2.07
C ILE A 274 9.82 7.87 2.17
N PRO A 275 9.10 6.74 2.07
CA PRO A 275 7.65 6.74 2.14
C PRO A 275 7.14 7.18 3.50
N THR A 276 6.07 7.95 3.46
CA THR A 276 5.30 8.31 4.66
C THR A 276 4.44 7.12 5.10
N PRO A 277 4.17 7.00 6.42
CA PRO A 277 3.21 6.03 6.93
C PRO A 277 1.86 6.09 6.17
N GLY A 278 1.35 4.93 5.74
CA GLY A 278 0.13 4.81 4.91
C GLY A 278 0.36 4.71 3.39
N SER A 279 1.56 5.02 2.92
CA SER A 279 1.92 4.89 1.50
C SER A 279 2.16 3.44 1.06
N SER A 280 2.22 2.49 2.00
CA SER A 280 2.32 1.05 1.75
C SER A 280 1.21 0.58 0.81
N GLY A 281 1.56 -0.31 -0.13
CA GLY A 281 0.69 -0.77 -1.20
C GLY A 281 0.56 0.20 -2.39
N GLY A 282 1.13 1.41 -2.28
CA GLY A 282 1.19 2.37 -3.39
C GLY A 282 2.17 1.96 -4.48
N PRO A 283 1.99 2.44 -5.73
CA PRO A 283 2.87 2.09 -6.83
C PRO A 283 4.20 2.85 -6.77
N VAL A 284 5.24 2.19 -7.27
CA VAL A 284 6.49 2.81 -7.71
C VAL A 284 6.52 2.75 -9.24
N ILE A 285 6.61 3.91 -9.87
CA ILE A 285 6.50 4.07 -11.33
C ILE A 285 7.85 4.48 -11.90
N ASP A 286 8.24 3.86 -13.01
CA ASP A 286 9.35 4.34 -13.83
C ASP A 286 8.92 5.57 -14.62
N LEU A 287 9.66 6.67 -14.44
CA LEU A 287 9.35 7.95 -15.09
C LEU A 287 9.54 7.93 -16.61
N GLU A 288 10.36 7.02 -17.14
CA GLU A 288 10.59 6.93 -18.58
C GLU A 288 9.46 6.20 -19.30
N SER A 289 9.07 5.02 -18.78
CA SER A 289 8.02 4.17 -19.38
C SER A 289 6.61 4.47 -18.89
N GLY A 290 6.44 5.08 -17.71
CA GLY A 290 5.14 5.23 -17.04
C GLY A 290 4.58 3.92 -16.46
N SER A 291 5.38 2.85 -16.43
CA SER A 291 4.96 1.53 -15.94
C SER A 291 5.26 1.34 -14.45
N ILE A 292 4.46 0.51 -13.79
CA ILE A 292 4.75 0.07 -12.42
C ILE A 292 5.94 -0.89 -12.44
N ILE A 293 6.93 -0.57 -11.62
CA ILE A 293 8.14 -1.34 -11.42
C ILE A 293 8.24 -1.89 -9.99
N GLY A 294 7.31 -1.52 -9.11
CA GLY A 294 7.18 -2.12 -7.80
C GLY A 294 6.05 -1.55 -6.95
N VAL A 295 5.92 -2.10 -5.74
CA VAL A 295 4.88 -1.75 -4.76
C VAL A 295 5.54 -1.37 -3.45
N ILE A 296 5.21 -0.19 -2.92
CA ILE A 296 5.77 0.34 -1.68
C ILE A 296 5.41 -0.60 -0.51
N ARG A 297 6.38 -0.97 0.31
CA ARG A 297 6.15 -1.68 1.58
C ARG A 297 6.30 -0.77 2.79
N GLY A 298 7.15 0.25 2.67
CA GLY A 298 7.45 1.21 3.72
C GLY A 298 8.87 1.72 3.60
N SER A 299 9.54 1.91 4.73
CA SER A 299 10.93 2.32 4.80
C SER A 299 11.75 1.28 5.57
N ARG A 300 13.04 1.16 5.23
CA ARG A 300 13.95 0.22 5.88
C ARG A 300 15.32 0.86 6.04
N LEU A 301 15.96 0.62 7.18
CA LEU A 301 17.36 0.95 7.38
C LEU A 301 18.18 -0.03 6.52
N ASP A 302 18.86 0.47 5.49
CA ASP A 302 19.68 -0.37 4.61
C ASP A 302 20.99 -0.73 5.32
N ASN A 303 21.69 0.27 5.84
CA ASN A 303 22.87 0.12 6.70
C ASN A 303 23.13 1.41 7.50
N GLN A 304 23.98 1.35 8.53
CA GLN A 304 24.23 2.48 9.45
C GLN A 304 24.83 3.72 8.76
N VAL A 305 25.48 3.54 7.61
CA VAL A 305 26.17 4.62 6.88
C VAL A 305 25.22 5.37 5.95
N VAL A 306 24.34 4.64 5.27
CA VAL A 306 23.43 5.21 4.26
C VAL A 306 22.12 5.67 4.88
N GLY A 307 21.69 5.07 5.99
CA GLY A 307 20.48 5.46 6.71
C GLY A 307 19.20 4.82 6.16
N LEU A 308 18.09 5.56 6.28
CA LEU A 308 16.74 5.11 5.94
C LEU A 308 16.49 5.24 4.42
N ARG A 309 15.95 4.20 3.80
CA ARG A 309 15.55 4.19 2.39
C ARG A 309 14.10 3.77 2.22
N GLY A 310 13.52 4.13 1.08
CA GLY A 310 12.28 3.52 0.61
C GLY A 310 12.49 2.05 0.30
N TRP A 311 11.49 1.24 0.66
CA TRP A 311 11.49 -0.19 0.49
C TRP A 311 10.22 -0.64 -0.22
N ALA A 312 10.39 -1.45 -1.25
CA ALA A 312 9.32 -1.94 -2.11
C ALA A 312 9.52 -3.40 -2.51
N THR A 313 8.46 -4.00 -3.02
CA THR A 313 8.45 -5.28 -3.74
C THR A 313 8.63 -5.02 -5.22
N SER A 314 9.47 -5.81 -5.90
CA SER A 314 9.71 -5.72 -7.35
C SER A 314 8.46 -6.10 -8.16
N CYS A 315 8.32 -5.56 -9.37
CA CYS A 315 7.25 -5.92 -10.30
C CYS A 315 7.24 -7.42 -10.68
N GLU A 316 8.38 -8.11 -10.62
CA GLU A 316 8.44 -9.58 -10.84
C GLU A 316 7.47 -10.34 -9.94
N SER A 317 7.40 -9.96 -8.67
CA SER A 317 6.51 -10.61 -7.71
C SER A 317 5.03 -10.32 -7.99
N ILE A 318 4.72 -9.26 -8.75
CA ILE A 318 3.36 -9.02 -9.22
C ILE A 318 3.02 -10.07 -10.28
N TYR A 319 3.93 -10.34 -11.23
CA TYR A 319 3.71 -11.35 -12.27
C TYR A 319 3.56 -12.77 -11.72
N GLU A 320 4.15 -13.10 -10.57
CA GLU A 320 3.91 -14.38 -9.90
C GLU A 320 2.44 -14.60 -9.49
N MET A 321 1.62 -13.54 -9.43
CA MET A 321 0.18 -13.63 -9.16
C MET A 321 -0.66 -13.87 -10.42
N PHE A 322 -0.07 -13.82 -11.61
CA PHE A 322 -0.75 -13.87 -12.90
C PHE A 322 -0.13 -14.92 -13.82
N ARG A 323 -0.87 -15.28 -14.87
CA ARG A 323 -0.33 -16.12 -15.94
C ARG A 323 0.79 -15.37 -16.65
N LEU A 324 1.92 -16.05 -16.87
CA LEU A 324 3.01 -15.49 -17.65
C LEU A 324 2.66 -15.47 -19.14
N PRO A 325 2.86 -14.33 -19.83
CA PRO A 325 2.61 -14.26 -21.26
C PRO A 325 3.53 -15.20 -22.04
N GLY A 326 2.99 -15.84 -23.07
CA GLY A 326 3.73 -16.75 -23.95
C GLY A 326 3.79 -18.21 -23.47
N ILE A 327 3.43 -18.49 -22.20
CA ILE A 327 3.13 -19.85 -21.75
C ILE A 327 1.64 -20.10 -22.00
N ALA A 328 1.28 -20.25 -23.28
CA ALA A 328 0.00 -20.84 -23.60
C ALA A 328 -0.01 -22.23 -22.97
N SER A 329 -0.93 -22.51 -22.04
CA SER A 329 -1.35 -23.88 -21.85
C SER A 329 -1.82 -24.32 -23.23
N ARG A 330 -1.07 -25.22 -23.87
CA ARG A 330 -1.69 -26.09 -24.87
C ARG A 330 -2.82 -26.76 -24.12
N ASP A 331 -4.03 -26.27 -24.32
CA ASP A 331 -5.22 -27.00 -23.95
C ASP A 331 -5.12 -28.32 -24.71
N LEU A 332 -4.67 -29.36 -24.00
CA LEU A 332 -4.81 -30.73 -24.43
C LEU A 332 -6.30 -31.07 -24.26
N CYS A 333 -7.10 -30.63 -25.23
CA CYS A 333 -8.41 -31.18 -25.58
C CYS A 333 -8.56 -31.11 -27.10
#